data_AF-A0A109JNI2-F1
#
_entry.id   AF-A0A109JNI2-F1
#
_cell.length_a   1.000
_cell.length_b   1.000
_cell.length_c   1.000
_cell.angle_alpha   90.00
_cell.angle_beta   90.00
_cell.angle_gamma   90.00
#
_symmetry.space_group_name_H-M   'P 1'
#
loop_
_entity.id
_entity.type
_entity.pdbx_description
1 polymer ?
#
loop_
_entity_poly.entity_id
_entity_poly.type
_entity_poly.pdbx_seq_one_letter_code
_entity_poly.pdbx_strand_id
1 'polypeptide(L)'
;MLPRKLHSRPRTVRKFELIMPDGQIYEFPPPSPLQRLTWSACAHAEIAAVSAAILVLIYIAGFAADAIDRSALDACNERIMRPTGVS
;
A
#
# COMPACT_ATOMS: atom_id res chain seq x y z
N MET A 1 -18.46 -3.99 -44.66
CA MET A 1 -18.84 -3.02 -43.60
C MET A 1 -18.13 -3.40 -42.32
N LEU A 2 -17.26 -2.54 -41.77
CA LEU A 2 -16.49 -2.85 -40.56
C LEU A 2 -17.27 -2.43 -39.29
N PRO A 3 -17.35 -3.26 -38.24
CA PRO A 3 -18.03 -2.90 -37.00
C PRO A 3 -17.20 -1.86 -36.23
N ARG A 4 -17.76 -0.67 -36.07
CA ARG A 4 -17.19 0.43 -35.29
C ARG A 4 -17.34 0.09 -33.81
N LYS A 5 -16.23 -0.06 -33.09
CA LYS A 5 -16.23 -0.23 -31.62
C LYS A 5 -16.75 1.05 -30.97
N LEU A 6 -18.06 1.09 -30.68
CA LEU A 6 -18.67 2.12 -29.85
C LEU A 6 -17.97 2.09 -28.49
N HIS A 7 -17.26 3.16 -28.17
CA HIS A 7 -16.82 3.42 -26.81
C HIS A 7 -18.09 3.71 -25.98
N SER A 8 -18.73 2.64 -25.52
CA SER A 8 -19.80 2.73 -24.52
C SER A 8 -19.17 3.24 -23.24
N ARG A 9 -19.22 4.56 -23.07
CA ARG A 9 -19.01 5.26 -21.80
C ARG A 9 -19.75 4.44 -20.73
N PRO A 10 -19.10 3.98 -19.65
CA PRO A 10 -19.77 3.19 -18.63
C PRO A 10 -20.88 4.06 -18.06
N ARG A 11 -22.12 3.78 -18.48
CA ARG A 11 -23.31 4.41 -17.95
C ARG A 11 -23.28 4.06 -16.47
N THR A 12 -23.11 5.06 -15.60
CA THR A 12 -23.04 4.84 -14.16
C THR A 12 -24.41 4.28 -13.74
N VAL A 13 -24.52 2.96 -13.69
CA VAL A 13 -25.73 2.25 -13.27
C VAL A 13 -25.89 2.55 -11.79
N ARG A 14 -26.70 3.57 -11.49
CA ARG A 14 -26.95 4.04 -10.12
C ARG A 14 -27.90 3.14 -9.35
N LYS A 15 -28.60 2.25 -10.05
CA LYS A 15 -29.59 1.33 -9.49
C LYS A 15 -29.51 -0.01 -10.21
N PHE A 16 -29.42 -1.08 -9.43
CA PHE A 16 -29.63 -2.43 -9.92
C PHE A 16 -31.11 -2.73 -9.68
N GLU A 17 -31.84 -3.01 -10.76
CA GLU A 17 -33.21 -3.49 -10.71
C GLU A 17 -33.17 -4.98 -11.05
N LEU A 18 -33.69 -5.83 -10.15
CA LEU A 18 -33.85 -7.25 -10.40
C LEU A 18 -35.32 -7.51 -10.71
N ILE A 19 -35.60 -8.01 -11.92
CA ILE A 19 -36.92 -8.49 -12.29
C ILE A 19 -37.07 -9.90 -11.73
N MET A 20 -37.93 -10.06 -10.73
CA MET A 20 -38.24 -11.36 -10.14
C MET A 20 -39.15 -12.18 -11.08
N PRO A 21 -39.14 -13.53 -10.97
CA PRO A 21 -39.94 -14.40 -11.83
C PRO A 21 -41.46 -14.19 -11.73
N ASP A 22 -41.93 -13.59 -10.64
CA ASP A 22 -43.32 -13.18 -10.41
C ASP A 22 -43.67 -11.81 -11.04
N GLY A 23 -42.71 -11.20 -11.76
CA GLY A 23 -42.86 -9.91 -12.42
C GLY A 23 -42.64 -8.71 -11.49
N GLN A 24 -42.28 -8.91 -10.23
CA GLN A 24 -41.95 -7.80 -9.33
C GLN A 24 -40.55 -7.24 -9.59
N ILE A 25 -40.39 -5.93 -9.45
CA ILE A 25 -39.11 -5.25 -9.59
C ILE A 25 -38.55 -5.00 -8.20
N TYR A 26 -37.43 -5.66 -7.88
CA TYR A 26 -36.70 -5.40 -6.65
C TYR A 26 -35.60 -4.35 -6.91
N GLU A 27 -35.73 -3.19 -6.27
CA GLU A 27 -34.68 -2.16 -6.26
C GLU A 27 -33.69 -2.41 -5.12
N PHE A 28 -32.42 -2.59 -5.46
CA PHE A 28 -31.39 -2.66 -4.43
C PHE A 28 -31.18 -1.29 -3.76
N PRO A 29 -31.16 -1.21 -2.43
CA PRO A 29 -30.92 0.05 -1.74
C PRO A 29 -29.51 0.57 -2.05
N PRO A 30 -29.33 1.90 -2.17
CA PRO A 30 -28.02 2.47 -2.40
C PRO A 30 -27.08 2.14 -1.23
N PRO A 31 -25.79 1.88 -1.49
CA PRO A 31 -24.84 1.54 -0.43
C PRO A 31 -24.70 2.72 0.54
N SER A 32 -24.76 2.40 1.83
CA SER A 32 -24.64 3.37 2.91
C SER A 32 -23.27 4.09 2.87
N PRO A 33 -23.16 5.31 3.41
CA PRO A 33 -21.88 6.04 3.39
C PRO A 33 -20.77 5.27 4.14
N LEU A 34 -21.11 4.58 5.23
CA LEU A 34 -20.18 3.71 5.96
C LEU A 34 -19.68 2.56 5.08
N GLN A 35 -20.57 1.91 4.33
CA GLN A 35 -20.22 0.81 3.45
C GLN A 35 -19.31 1.28 2.30
N ARG A 36 -19.50 2.50 1.80
CA ARG A 36 -18.59 3.12 0.82
C ARG A 36 -17.21 3.38 1.41
N LEU A 37 -17.16 3.90 2.64
CA LEU A 37 -15.91 4.18 3.35
C LEU A 37 -15.12 2.88 3.61
N THR A 38 -15.78 1.84 4.11
CA THR A 38 -15.12 0.55 4.37
C THR A 38 -14.61 -0.08 3.08
N TRP A 39 -15.39 -0.01 1.99
CA TRP A 39 -14.96 -0.57 0.72
C TRP A 39 -13.78 0.19 0.12
N SER A 40 -13.80 1.52 0.24
CA SER A 40 -12.66 2.38 -0.13
C SER A 40 -11.43 2.07 0.72
N ALA A 41 -11.57 1.93 2.03
CA ALA A 41 -10.47 1.58 2.93
C ALA A 41 -9.88 0.21 2.60
N CYS A 42 -10.73 -0.81 2.39
CA CYS A 42 -10.29 -2.14 1.96
C CYS A 42 -9.56 -2.12 0.61
N ALA A 43 -10.02 -1.31 -0.35
CA ALA A 43 -9.36 -1.17 -1.64
C ALA A 43 -7.94 -0.58 -1.53
N HIS A 44 -7.65 0.19 -0.48
CA HIS A 44 -6.33 0.77 -0.24
C HIS A 44 -5.48 -0.04 0.76
N ALA A 45 -6.03 -1.12 1.34
CA ALA A 45 -5.34 -1.92 2.34
C ALA A 45 -4.08 -2.59 1.78
N GLU A 46 -4.12 -3.06 0.54
CA GLU A 46 -2.94 -3.65 -0.13
C GLU A 46 -1.83 -2.60 -0.33
N ILE A 47 -2.20 -1.40 -0.79
CA ILE A 47 -1.26 -0.30 -0.99
C ILE A 47 -0.65 0.14 0.35
N ALA A 48 -1.47 0.21 1.40
CA ALA A 48 -1.02 0.54 2.76
C ALA A 48 -0.08 -0.52 3.33
N ALA A 49 -0.34 -1.82 3.06
CA ALA A 49 0.53 -2.90 3.49
C ALA A 49 1.89 -2.85 2.78
N VAL A 50 1.88 -2.63 1.46
CA VAL A 50 3.12 -2.51 0.67
C VAL A 50 3.93 -1.28 1.11
N SER A 51 3.28 -0.14 1.31
CA SER A 51 3.98 1.08 1.76
C SER A 51 4.54 0.93 3.17
N ALA A 52 3.79 0.31 4.09
CA ALA A 52 4.28 -0.01 5.43
C ALA A 52 5.50 -0.94 5.39
N ALA A 53 5.47 -1.99 4.56
CA ALA A 53 6.61 -2.88 4.38
C ALA A 53 7.85 -2.14 3.87
N ILE A 54 7.69 -1.26 2.88
CA ILE A 54 8.79 -0.43 2.35
C ILE A 54 9.37 0.46 3.45
N LEU A 55 8.53 1.13 4.24
CA LEU A 55 8.98 1.99 5.33
C LEU A 55 9.76 1.21 6.41
N VAL A 56 9.30 0.01 6.76
CA VAL A 56 10.00 -0.87 7.69
C VAL A 56 11.37 -1.26 7.14
N LEU A 57 11.47 -1.62 5.86
CA LEU A 57 12.75 -1.96 5.23
C LEU A 57 13.73 -0.78 5.22
N ILE A 58 13.25 0.42 4.89
CA ILE A 58 14.06 1.64 4.91
C ILE A 58 14.55 1.92 6.33
N TYR A 59 13.68 1.77 7.33
CA TYR A 59 14.05 1.96 8.73
C TYR A 59 15.14 0.99 9.17
N ILE A 60 14.99 -0.31 8.87
CA ILE A 60 15.98 -1.34 9.20
C ILE A 60 17.31 -1.05 8.51
N ALA A 61 17.29 -0.66 7.23
CA ALA A 61 18.50 -0.31 6.50
C ALA A 61 19.22 0.89 7.12
N GLY A 62 18.49 1.94 7.50
CA GLY A 62 19.05 3.10 8.19
C GLY A 62 19.64 2.73 9.56
N PHE A 63 18.94 1.90 10.33
CA PHE A 63 19.43 1.41 11.61
C PHE A 63 20.73 0.59 11.48
N ALA A 64 20.79 -0.28 10.47
CA ALA A 64 21.99 -1.07 10.19
C ALA A 64 23.17 -0.18 9.77
N ALA A 65 22.92 0.85 8.94
CA ALA A 65 23.96 1.80 8.53
C ALA A 65 24.54 2.57 9.74
N ASP A 66 23.68 3.09 10.62
CA ASP A 66 24.10 3.82 11.83
C ASP A 66 24.87 2.91 12.80
N ALA A 67 24.50 1.63 12.91
CA ALA A 67 25.25 0.65 13.69
C ALA A 67 26.64 0.36 13.10
N ILE A 68 26.74 0.22 11.78
CA ILE A 68 28.02 -0.01 11.08
C ILE A 68 28.93 1.21 11.26
N ASP A 69 28.41 2.43 11.05
CA ASP A 69 29.20 3.66 11.19
C ASP A 69 29.75 3.84 12.61
N ARG A 70 28.93 3.58 13.64
CA ARG A 70 29.39 3.60 15.03
C ARG A 70 30.47 2.56 15.30
N SER A 71 30.31 1.34 14.79
CA SER A 71 31.31 0.28 14.98
C SER A 71 32.63 0.58 14.28
N ALA A 72 32.59 1.20 13.09
CA ALA A 72 33.77 1.64 12.37
C ALA A 72 34.49 2.78 13.10
N LEU A 73 33.72 3.70 13.69
CA LEU A 73 34.28 4.79 14.48
C LEU A 73 34.97 4.27 15.75
N ASP A 74 34.35 3.32 16.45
CA ASP A 74 34.90 2.72 17.67
C ASP A 74 36.20 1.93 17.39
N ALA A 75 36.21 1.14 16.31
CA ALA A 75 37.40 0.41 15.86
C ALA A 75 38.55 1.35 15.43
N CYS A 76 38.24 2.49 14.82
CA CYS A 76 39.23 3.53 14.51
C CYS A 76 39.79 4.17 15.79
N ASN A 77 38.93 4.44 16.77
CA ASN A 77 39.34 5.06 18.02
C ASN A 77 40.24 4.13 18.85
N GLU A 78 39.96 2.82 18.88
CA GLU A 78 40.81 1.82 19.53
C GLU A 78 42.21 1.73 18.88
N ARG A 79 42.31 1.93 17.55
CA ARG A 79 43.61 2.00 16.85
C ARG A 79 44.41 3.26 17.14
N ILE A 80 43.75 4.40 17.34
CA ILE A 80 44.41 5.66 17.72
C ILE A 80 44.89 5.56 19.18
N MET A 81 44.11 4.92 20.05
CA MET A 81 44.40 4.80 21.48
C MET A 81 45.45 3.71 21.80
N ARG A 82 45.63 2.69 20.95
CA ARG A 82 46.83 1.82 21.01
C ARG A 82 48.00 2.62 20.45
N PRO A 83 48.90 3.19 21.28
CA PRO A 83 50.14 3.69 20.73
C PRO A 83 50.83 2.46 20.13
N THR A 84 51.40 2.60 18.94
CA THR A 84 52.38 1.66 18.44
C THR A 84 53.53 1.64 19.45
N GLY A 85 53.41 0.80 20.47
CA GLY A 85 54.51 0.34 21.31
C GLY A 85 55.38 -0.52 20.42
N VAL A 86 56.21 0.15 19.63
CA VAL A 86 57.30 -0.47 18.90
C VAL A 86 58.32 -0.86 19.99
N SER A 87 58.39 -2.16 20.31
CA SER A 87 59.60 -2.76 20.88
C SER A 87 60.59 -3.05 19.76
#